data_AF-A0A482V9U1-F1
#
_entry.id   AF-A0A482V9U1-F1
#
_cell.length_a   1.000
_cell.length_b   1.000
_cell.length_c   1.000
_cell.angle_alpha   90.00
_cell.angle_beta   90.00
_cell.angle_gamma   90.00
#
_symmetry.space_group_name_H-M   'P 1'
#
loop_
_entity.id
_entity.type
_entity.pdbx_description
1 polymer ?
#
loop_
_entity_poly.entity_id
_entity_poly.type
_entity_poly.pdbx_seq_one_letter_code
_entity_poly.pdbx_strand_id
1 'polypeptide(L)'
;TLRFSFIFFTAIHISKIVIAGIYYNKCPVEPDIPKYLLALGILGIATKLITLFRECIMKFIQVSPFISVLTTAELAVLIVASYYVYREFQPSYDPDDGMYCNKTLYLFSFVYITILYSLLLLCIIAVGCFITGLVIIDKYVPREENGERATEAATEELFERKK
;
A
#
# COMPACT_ATOMS: atom_id res chain seq x y z
N THR A 1 12.33 7.31 -12.70
CA THR A 1 11.44 7.29 -11.52
C THR A 1 11.11 5.87 -11.04
N LEU A 2 10.60 4.97 -11.90
CA LEU A 2 10.20 3.60 -11.50
C LEU A 2 11.34 2.75 -10.89
N ARG A 3 12.55 2.83 -11.44
CA ARG A 3 13.74 2.10 -10.93
C ARG A 3 14.18 2.58 -9.54
N PHE A 4 14.12 3.88 -9.27
CA PHE A 4 14.44 4.43 -7.94
C PHE A 4 13.44 3.96 -6.88
N SER A 5 12.15 3.95 -7.23
CA SER A 5 11.10 3.42 -6.35
C SER A 5 11.34 1.93 -6.03
N PHE A 6 11.71 1.13 -7.03
CA PHE A 6 12.05 -0.28 -6.82
C PHE A 6 13.24 -0.48 -5.88
N ILE A 7 14.33 0.27 -6.09
CA ILE A 7 15.53 0.20 -5.22
C ILE A 7 15.17 0.59 -3.78
N PHE A 8 14.39 1.66 -3.60
CA PHE A 8 13.96 2.12 -2.29
C PHE A 8 13.13 1.07 -1.55
N PHE A 9 12.14 0.45 -2.20
CA PHE A 9 11.32 -0.60 -1.57
C PHE A 9 12.16 -1.83 -1.21
N THR A 10 13.05 -2.27 -2.09
CA THR A 10 13.94 -3.39 -1.80
C THR A 10 14.85 -3.10 -0.61
N ALA A 11 15.40 -1.88 -0.51
CA ALA A 11 16.21 -1.46 0.62
C ALA A 11 15.44 -1.55 1.94
N ILE A 12 14.17 -1.13 1.98
CA ILE A 12 13.30 -1.27 3.15
C ILE A 12 13.16 -2.74 3.58
N HIS A 13 12.94 -3.65 2.62
CA HIS A 13 12.81 -5.07 2.96
C HIS A 13 14.12 -5.68 3.47
N ILE A 14 15.27 -5.27 2.93
CA ILE A 14 16.59 -5.66 3.44
C ILE A 14 16.76 -5.16 4.89
N SER A 15 16.43 -3.90 5.16
CA SER A 15 16.50 -3.34 6.51
C SER A 15 15.68 -4.13 7.53
N LYS A 16 14.48 -4.58 7.16
CA LYS A 16 13.65 -5.46 8.02
C LYS A 16 14.38 -6.75 8.37
N ILE A 17 14.95 -7.43 7.37
CA ILE A 17 15.68 -8.69 7.57
C ILE A 17 16.89 -8.47 8.48
N VAL A 18 17.67 -7.42 8.22
CA VAL A 18 18.89 -7.11 8.99
C VAL A 18 18.54 -6.76 10.44
N ILE A 19 17.56 -5.88 10.68
CA ILE A 19 17.15 -5.48 12.03
C ILE A 19 16.55 -6.68 12.77
N ALA A 20 15.66 -7.43 12.13
CA ALA A 20 15.08 -8.63 12.73
C ALA A 20 16.16 -9.67 13.09
N GLY A 21 17.16 -9.87 12.23
CA GLY A 21 18.26 -10.80 12.47
C GLY A 21 19.19 -10.37 13.63
N ILE A 22 19.62 -9.11 13.64
CA ILE A 22 20.51 -8.57 14.69
C ILE A 22 19.83 -8.57 16.07
N TYR A 23 18.52 -8.33 16.11
CA TYR A 23 17.75 -8.20 17.34
C TYR A 23 16.79 -9.36 17.60
N TYR A 24 16.98 -10.51 16.94
CA TYR A 24 16.01 -11.63 16.92
C TYR A 24 15.56 -12.10 18.32
N ASN A 25 16.48 -12.15 19.29
CA ASN A 25 16.21 -12.56 20.67
C ASN A 25 16.19 -11.39 21.66
N LYS A 26 16.21 -10.14 21.18
CA LYS A 26 16.32 -8.93 22.03
C LYS A 26 14.96 -8.27 22.25
N CYS A 27 13.91 -9.07 22.36
CA CYS A 27 12.56 -8.62 22.71
C CYS A 27 11.78 -9.73 23.44
N PRO A 28 12.21 -10.13 24.65
CA PRO A 28 11.52 -11.17 25.43
C PRO A 28 10.07 -10.81 25.78
N VAL A 29 9.73 -9.53 25.92
CA VAL A 29 8.34 -9.10 26.19
C VAL A 29 7.39 -9.49 25.05
N GLU A 30 7.88 -9.45 23.81
CA GLU A 30 7.11 -9.80 22.62
C GLU A 30 8.01 -10.49 21.58
N PRO A 31 8.22 -11.81 21.70
CA PRO A 31 9.15 -12.55 20.85
C PRO A 31 8.67 -12.66 19.40
N ASP A 32 7.44 -12.25 19.12
CA ASP A 32 6.84 -12.29 17.78
C ASP A 32 7.18 -11.05 16.95
N ILE A 33 7.50 -9.90 17.55
CA ILE A 33 7.94 -8.69 16.82
C ILE A 33 9.07 -8.98 15.81
N PRO A 34 10.22 -9.56 16.22
CA PRO A 34 11.29 -9.84 15.29
C PRO A 34 10.91 -10.90 14.23
N LYS A 35 10.05 -11.86 14.56
CA LYS A 35 9.61 -12.91 13.62
C LYS A 35 8.74 -12.36 12.50
N TYR A 36 7.72 -11.57 12.83
CA TYR A 36 6.86 -10.94 11.82
C TYR A 36 7.63 -9.92 10.98
N LEU A 37 8.56 -9.18 11.58
CA LEU A 37 9.44 -8.27 10.84
C LEU A 37 10.30 -9.01 9.82
N LEU A 38 10.87 -10.16 10.20
CA LEU A 38 11.63 -11.03 9.30
C LEU A 38 10.75 -11.58 8.17
N ALA A 39 9.55 -12.08 8.50
CA ALA A 39 8.60 -12.61 7.53
C ALA A 39 8.20 -11.55 6.48
N LEU A 40 7.87 -10.32 6.91
CA LEU A 40 7.58 -9.18 6.02
C LEU A 40 8.78 -8.75 5.16
N GLY A 41 10.00 -8.93 5.67
CA GLY A 41 11.22 -8.75 4.91
C GLY A 41 11.33 -9.75 3.77
N ILE A 42 11.25 -11.04 4.08
CA ILE A 42 11.41 -12.15 3.12
C ILE A 42 10.31 -12.15 2.07
N LEU A 43 9.03 -12.07 2.48
CA LEU A 43 7.90 -12.06 1.56
C LEU A 43 8.02 -10.90 0.56
N GLY A 44 8.37 -9.71 1.06
CA GLY A 44 8.57 -8.54 0.21
C GLY A 44 9.71 -8.67 -0.79
N ILE A 45 10.86 -9.21 -0.37
CA ILE A 45 11.96 -9.51 -1.32
C ILE A 45 11.49 -10.51 -2.38
N ALA A 46 10.78 -11.57 -1.99
CA ALA A 46 10.26 -12.55 -2.93
C ALA A 46 9.29 -11.91 -3.94
N THR A 47 8.35 -11.08 -3.48
CA THR A 47 7.41 -10.34 -4.34
C THR A 47 8.14 -9.43 -5.33
N LYS A 48 9.15 -8.68 -4.87
CA LYS A 48 9.94 -7.79 -5.75
C LYS A 48 10.80 -8.57 -6.73
N LEU A 49 11.37 -9.69 -6.33
CA LEU A 49 12.17 -10.57 -7.18
C LEU A 49 11.31 -11.18 -8.29
N ILE A 50 10.13 -11.70 -7.96
CA ILE A 50 9.18 -12.25 -8.94
C ILE A 50 8.70 -11.15 -9.89
N THR A 51 8.48 -9.93 -9.37
CA THR A 51 8.11 -8.78 -10.20
C THR A 51 9.21 -8.40 -11.19
N LEU A 52 10.49 -8.46 -10.80
CA LEU A 52 11.63 -8.22 -11.70
C LEU A 52 11.72 -9.27 -12.80
N PHE A 53 11.55 -10.54 -12.45
CA PHE A 53 11.65 -11.65 -13.39
C PHE A 53 10.34 -11.96 -14.10
N ARG A 54 9.32 -11.12 -13.94
CA ARG A 54 7.98 -11.32 -14.51
C ARG A 54 8.04 -11.65 -15.99
N GLU A 55 8.76 -10.88 -16.79
CA GLU A 55 8.85 -11.10 -18.25
C GLU A 55 9.56 -12.42 -18.62
N CYS A 56 10.51 -12.87 -17.79
CA CYS A 56 11.21 -14.14 -18.00
C CYS A 56 10.34 -15.35 -17.59
N ILE A 57 9.69 -15.24 -16.43
CA ILE A 57 8.92 -16.34 -15.82
C ILE A 57 7.55 -16.49 -16.49
N MET A 58 6.93 -15.40 -16.97
CA MET A 58 5.64 -15.44 -17.68
C MET A 58 5.66 -16.35 -18.92
N LYS A 59 6.85 -16.59 -19.50
CA LYS A 59 7.03 -17.53 -20.60
C LYS A 59 6.83 -19.00 -20.19
N PHE A 60 7.01 -19.32 -18.91
CA PHE A 60 6.92 -20.67 -18.36
C PHE A 60 5.69 -20.86 -17.45
N ILE A 61 5.30 -19.82 -16.68
CA ILE A 61 4.26 -19.89 -15.64
C ILE A 61 3.53 -18.54 -15.55
N GLN A 62 2.21 -18.54 -15.40
CA GLN A 62 1.43 -17.33 -15.15
C GLN A 62 1.75 -16.77 -13.75
N VAL A 63 2.54 -15.68 -13.66
CA VAL A 63 3.03 -15.14 -12.36
C VAL A 63 2.04 -14.25 -11.61
N SER A 64 0.97 -13.80 -12.29
CA SER A 64 -0.09 -12.96 -11.71
C SER A 64 -0.70 -13.53 -10.41
N PRO A 65 -1.14 -14.80 -10.35
CA PRO A 65 -1.68 -15.38 -9.11
C PRO A 65 -0.63 -15.47 -7.99
N PHE A 66 0.63 -15.78 -8.30
CA PHE A 66 1.69 -15.88 -7.28
C PHE A 66 1.97 -14.53 -6.62
N ILE A 67 2.05 -13.45 -7.41
CA ILE A 67 2.23 -12.09 -6.87
C ILE A 67 1.03 -11.71 -5.99
N SER A 68 -0.19 -12.05 -6.41
CA SER A 68 -1.40 -11.78 -5.61
C SER A 68 -1.40 -12.50 -4.27
N VAL A 69 -1.05 -13.80 -4.26
CA VAL A 69 -0.95 -14.60 -3.03
C VAL A 69 0.11 -14.04 -2.10
N LEU A 70 1.30 -13.72 -2.61
CA LEU A 70 2.38 -13.14 -1.78
C LEU A 70 1.99 -11.77 -1.22
N THR A 71 1.36 -10.92 -2.02
CA THR A 71 0.87 -9.61 -1.57
C THR A 71 -0.21 -9.76 -0.49
N THR A 72 -1.12 -10.72 -0.66
CA THR A 72 -2.15 -11.03 0.34
C THR A 72 -1.52 -11.57 1.64
N ALA A 73 -0.49 -12.41 1.54
CA ALA A 73 0.25 -12.91 2.68
C ALA A 73 0.98 -11.77 3.41
N GLU A 74 1.66 -10.87 2.70
CA GLU A 74 2.27 -9.67 3.30
C GLU A 74 1.26 -8.83 4.07
N LEU A 75 0.06 -8.63 3.51
CA LEU A 75 -1.01 -7.88 4.17
C LEU A 75 -1.51 -8.59 5.44
N ALA A 76 -1.74 -9.91 5.38
CA ALA A 76 -2.17 -10.69 6.55
C ALA A 76 -1.12 -10.62 7.67
N VAL A 77 0.15 -10.80 7.32
CA VAL A 77 1.29 -10.70 8.25
C VAL A 77 1.39 -9.28 8.82
N LEU A 78 1.14 -8.23 8.03
CA LEU A 78 1.13 -6.84 8.50
C LEU A 78 0.03 -6.58 9.54
N ILE A 79 -1.18 -7.09 9.32
CA ILE A 79 -2.31 -6.96 10.26
C ILE A 79 -1.93 -7.62 11.59
N VAL A 80 -1.42 -8.84 11.53
CA VAL A 80 -0.98 -9.57 12.73
C VAL A 80 0.18 -8.85 13.43
N ALA A 81 1.17 -8.36 12.67
CA ALA A 81 2.27 -7.57 13.23
C ALA A 81 1.78 -6.32 13.95
N SER A 82 0.77 -5.64 13.40
CA SER A 82 0.18 -4.46 14.04
C SER A 82 -0.45 -4.79 15.39
N TYR A 83 -1.11 -5.94 15.52
CA TYR A 83 -1.64 -6.40 16.80
C TYR A 83 -0.54 -6.55 17.84
N TYR A 84 0.56 -7.24 17.53
CA TYR A 84 1.66 -7.44 18.47
C TYR A 84 2.37 -6.14 18.86
N VAL A 85 2.66 -5.28 17.88
CA VAL A 85 3.36 -4.01 18.13
C VAL A 85 2.50 -3.05 18.96
N TYR A 86 1.20 -2.95 18.69
CA TYR A 86 0.33 -2.03 19.43
C TYR A 86 -0.15 -2.60 20.77
N ARG A 87 -0.19 -3.93 20.94
CA ARG A 87 -0.47 -4.54 22.24
C ARG A 87 0.57 -4.15 23.27
N GLU A 88 1.86 -4.20 22.89
CA GLU A 88 2.95 -3.74 23.75
C GLU A 88 3.35 -2.29 23.47
N PHE A 89 2.36 -1.40 23.46
CA PHE A 89 2.62 0.02 23.29
C PHE A 89 3.30 0.60 24.54
N GLN A 90 4.53 1.08 24.34
CA GLN A 90 5.45 1.58 25.39
C GLN A 90 6.10 0.45 26.21
N PRO A 91 6.86 -0.46 25.57
CA PRO A 91 7.59 -1.50 26.30
C PRO A 91 8.74 -0.89 27.10
N SER A 92 9.22 -1.59 28.13
CA SER A 92 10.50 -1.25 28.73
C SER A 92 11.62 -1.47 27.71
N TYR A 93 12.56 -0.51 27.66
CA TYR A 93 13.77 -0.62 26.85
C TYR A 93 14.99 -0.99 27.68
N ASP A 94 14.82 -1.17 28.99
CA ASP A 94 15.90 -1.49 29.92
C ASP A 94 16.13 -3.01 29.95
N PRO A 95 17.32 -3.50 29.52
CA PRO A 95 17.64 -4.92 29.60
C PRO A 95 17.56 -5.51 31.00
N ASP A 96 17.71 -4.68 32.04
CA ASP A 96 17.75 -5.13 33.44
C ASP A 96 16.35 -5.50 33.98
N ASP A 97 15.28 -5.05 33.32
CA ASP A 97 13.88 -5.40 33.68
C ASP A 97 13.52 -6.85 33.34
N GLY A 98 14.34 -7.54 32.53
CA GLY A 98 14.08 -8.90 32.04
C GLY A 98 12.99 -8.97 30.96
N MET A 99 11.87 -8.27 31.15
CA MET A 99 10.78 -8.10 30.17
C MET A 99 10.94 -6.78 29.42
N TYR A 100 11.88 -6.77 28.48
CA TYR A 100 12.21 -5.59 27.68
C TYR A 100 12.04 -5.85 26.19
N CYS A 101 12.10 -4.78 25.41
CA CYS A 101 12.29 -4.86 23.97
C CYS A 101 13.41 -3.92 23.53
N ASN A 102 14.25 -4.36 22.59
CA ASN A 102 15.29 -3.50 22.07
C ASN A 102 14.69 -2.28 21.35
N LYS A 103 15.16 -1.10 21.74
CA LYS A 103 14.67 0.19 21.23
C LYS A 103 14.69 0.29 19.72
N THR A 104 15.77 -0.16 19.07
CA THR A 104 15.89 -0.10 17.60
C THR A 104 14.87 -1.02 16.93
N LEU A 105 14.72 -2.25 17.43
CA LEU A 105 13.79 -3.23 16.87
C LEU A 105 12.33 -2.76 16.99
N TYR A 106 11.92 -2.33 18.19
CA TYR A 106 10.55 -1.89 18.44
C TYR A 106 10.22 -0.62 17.65
N LEU A 107 11.06 0.42 17.74
CA LEU A 107 10.81 1.68 17.04
C LEU A 107 10.79 1.51 15.54
N PHE A 108 11.68 0.70 14.97
CA PHE A 108 11.67 0.43 13.53
C PHE A 108 10.36 -0.23 13.11
N SER A 109 9.90 -1.25 13.85
CA SER A 109 8.64 -1.95 13.58
C SER A 109 7.43 -1.00 13.68
N PHE A 110 7.37 -0.21 14.76
CA PHE A 110 6.31 0.77 15.00
C PHE A 110 6.26 1.87 13.94
N VAL A 111 7.40 2.49 13.63
CA VAL A 111 7.48 3.54 12.60
C VAL A 111 7.11 2.99 11.23
N TYR A 112 7.57 1.78 10.90
CA TYR A 112 7.24 1.13 9.63
C TYR A 112 5.72 0.94 9.46
N ILE A 113 5.04 0.37 10.47
CA ILE A 113 3.58 0.15 10.43
C ILE A 113 2.84 1.49 10.36
N THR A 114 3.29 2.47 11.16
CA THR A 114 2.67 3.81 11.22
C THR A 114 2.77 4.52 9.86
N ILE A 115 3.92 4.47 9.19
CA ILE A 115 4.09 5.04 7.85
C ILE A 115 3.16 4.35 6.85
N LEU A 116 3.05 3.02 6.88
CA LEU A 116 2.16 2.29 5.97
C LEU A 116 0.69 2.66 6.15
N TYR A 117 0.21 2.72 7.39
CA TYR A 117 -1.19 3.10 7.68
C TYR A 117 -1.45 4.56 7.31
N SER A 118 -0.47 5.44 7.53
CA SER A 118 -0.57 6.85 7.14
C SER A 118 -0.66 7.00 5.61
N LEU A 119 0.19 6.28 4.86
CA LEU A 119 0.13 6.26 3.39
C LEU A 119 -1.19 5.66 2.88
N LEU A 120 -1.67 4.58 3.50
CA LEU A 120 -2.94 3.95 3.14
C LEU A 120 -4.12 4.93 3.32
N LEU A 121 -4.17 5.63 4.46
CA LEU A 121 -5.18 6.64 4.74
C LEU A 121 -5.15 7.77 3.70
N LEU A 122 -3.96 8.28 3.37
CA LEU A 122 -3.78 9.32 2.34
C LEU A 122 -4.25 8.85 0.96
N CYS A 123 -3.95 7.60 0.58
CA CYS A 123 -4.42 7.02 -0.69
C CYS A 123 -5.95 6.89 -0.73
N ILE A 124 -6.58 6.44 0.36
CA ILE A 124 -8.03 6.32 0.45
C ILE A 124 -8.70 7.69 0.30
N ILE A 125 -8.17 8.72 0.98
CA ILE A 125 -8.68 10.09 0.88
C ILE A 125 -8.54 10.62 -0.55
N ALA A 126 -7.36 10.47 -1.17
CA ALA A 126 -7.11 10.96 -2.53
C ALA A 126 -8.02 10.30 -3.57
N VAL A 127 -8.16 8.97 -3.52
CA VAL A 127 -9.04 8.21 -4.42
C VAL A 127 -10.51 8.56 -4.16
N GLY A 128 -10.91 8.70 -2.90
CA GLY A 128 -12.24 9.13 -2.52
C GLY A 128 -12.59 10.50 -3.11
N CYS A 129 -11.70 11.49 -2.95
CA CYS A 129 -11.86 12.82 -3.54
C CYS A 129 -11.91 12.80 -5.08
N PHE A 130 -11.12 11.94 -5.70
CA PHE A 130 -11.12 11.80 -7.16
C PHE A 130 -12.45 11.21 -7.66
N ILE A 131 -12.94 10.14 -7.03
CA ILE A 131 -14.21 9.50 -7.39
C ILE A 131 -15.38 10.47 -7.16
N THR A 132 -15.43 11.16 -6.02
CA THR A 132 -16.51 12.14 -5.77
C THR A 132 -16.46 13.28 -6.77
N GLY A 133 -15.27 13.78 -7.14
CA GLY A 133 -15.09 14.76 -8.20
C GLY A 133 -15.61 14.28 -9.55
N LEU A 134 -15.29 13.04 -9.96
CA LEU A 134 -15.80 12.46 -11.19
C LEU A 134 -17.32 12.31 -11.19
N VAL A 135 -17.90 11.83 -10.08
CA VAL A 135 -19.36 11.71 -9.94
C VAL A 135 -20.04 13.07 -10.00
N ILE A 136 -19.44 14.10 -9.40
CA ILE A 136 -19.94 15.48 -9.48
C ILE A 136 -19.85 15.97 -10.93
N ILE A 137 -18.71 15.81 -11.61
CA ILE A 137 -18.56 16.24 -13.01
C ILE A 137 -19.59 15.55 -13.91
N ASP A 138 -19.79 14.24 -13.77
CA ASP A 138 -20.81 13.49 -14.52
C ASP A 138 -22.23 14.03 -14.27
N LYS A 139 -22.54 14.41 -13.02
CA LYS A 139 -23.83 15.03 -12.67
C LYS A 139 -23.99 16.48 -13.16
N TYR A 140 -22.91 17.25 -13.25
CA TYR A 140 -22.95 18.66 -13.66
C TYR A 140 -22.73 18.87 -15.18
N VAL A 141 -22.19 17.88 -15.90
CA VAL A 141 -22.10 17.85 -17.36
C VAL A 141 -23.33 17.16 -18.00
N PRO A 142 -24.56 17.71 -17.85
CA PRO A 142 -25.61 17.49 -18.85
C PRO A 142 -26.26 18.82 -19.25
N ARG A 143 -25.66 19.58 -20.19
CA ARG A 143 -26.37 20.71 -20.82
C ARG A 143 -25.83 21.29 -22.13
N GLU A 144 -24.63 20.96 -22.62
CA GLU A 144 -24.18 21.52 -23.90
C GLU A 144 -24.77 20.78 -25.11
N GLU A 145 -24.80 19.44 -25.10
CA GLU A 145 -25.31 18.64 -26.23
C GLU A 145 -26.83 18.76 -26.45
N ASN A 146 -27.58 19.11 -25.41
CA ASN A 146 -29.02 19.45 -25.51
C ASN A 146 -29.22 20.91 -25.91
N GLY A 147 -28.26 21.79 -25.65
CA GLY A 147 -28.26 23.18 -26.08
C GLY A 147 -27.99 23.30 -27.57
N GLU A 148 -26.97 22.61 -28.08
CA GLU A 148 -26.63 22.59 -29.52
C GLU A 148 -27.76 21.96 -30.35
N ARG A 149 -28.30 20.79 -29.95
CA ARG A 149 -29.46 20.19 -30.64
C ARG A 149 -30.72 21.03 -30.58
N ALA A 150 -30.98 21.74 -29.48
CA ALA A 150 -32.12 22.65 -29.39
C ALA A 150 -31.94 23.89 -30.27
N THR A 151 -30.70 24.36 -30.44
CA THR A 151 -30.38 25.52 -31.30
C THR A 151 -30.47 25.13 -32.77
N GLU A 152 -30.02 23.94 -33.13
CA GLU A 152 -30.10 23.39 -34.50
C GLU A 152 -31.57 23.13 -34.89
N ALA A 153 -32.36 22.50 -34.01
CA ALA A 153 -33.80 22.30 -34.22
C ALA A 153 -34.58 23.61 -34.33
N ALA A 154 -34.27 24.62 -33.51
CA ALA A 154 -34.91 25.94 -33.60
C ALA A 154 -34.56 26.69 -34.89
N THR A 155 -33.36 26.47 -35.44
CA THR A 155 -32.91 27.09 -36.69
C THR A 155 -33.60 26.45 -37.91
N GLU A 156 -33.82 25.13 -37.87
CA GLU A 156 -34.52 24.38 -38.92
C GLU A 156 -36.01 24.76 -39.01
N GLU A 157 -36.70 24.90 -37.86
CA GLU A 157 -38.09 25.39 -37.83
C GLU A 157 -38.25 26.83 -38.35
N LEU A 158 -37.26 27.69 -38.08
CA LEU A 158 -37.22 29.07 -38.58
C LEU A 158 -37.01 29.14 -40.10
N PHE A 159 -36.26 28.18 -40.66
CA PHE A 159 -36.05 28.08 -42.10
C PHE A 159 -37.32 27.58 -42.81
N GLU A 160 -37.99 26.56 -42.26
CA GLU A 160 -39.25 26.04 -42.81
C GLU A 160 -40.39 27.06 -42.73
N ARG A 161 -40.47 27.90 -41.69
CA ARG A 161 -41.47 28.99 -41.64
C ARG A 161 -41.23 30.12 -42.63
N LYS A 162 -40.02 30.26 -43.18
CA LYS A 162 -39.69 31.31 -44.16
C LYS A 162 -39.86 30.86 -45.61
N LYS A 163 -40.25 29.61 -45.84
CA LYS A 163 -40.50 29.02 -47.16
C LYS A 163 -41.99 29.04 -47.49
#